data_AF-A0A1F2HMX3-F1
#
_entry.id   AF-A0A1F2HMX3-F1
#
_cell.length_a   1.000
_cell.length_b   1.000
_cell.length_c   1.000
_cell.angle_alpha   90.00
_cell.angle_beta   90.00
_cell.angle_gamma   90.00
#
_symmetry.space_group_name_H-M   'P 1'
#
loop_
_entity.id
_entity.type
_entity.pdbx_description
1 polymer ?
#
loop_
_entity_poly.entity_id
_entity_poly.type
_entity_poly.pdbx_seq_one_letter_code
_entity_poly.pdbx_strand_id
1 'polypeptide(L)' 'MLTIEPMDEEQVSNRAQRLKRLAFYERNGYQALNHFYFEGTERYQILITDRSLSLDTIEQDLAKTFLGRYGIKVD' A
#
# COMPACT_ATOMS: atom_id res chain seq x y z
N MET A 1 -7.94 -0.67 -4.99
CA MET A 1 -6.57 -0.64 -4.42
C MET A 1 -6.56 0.32 -3.24
N LEU A 2 -5.81 0.00 -2.19
CA LEU A 2 -5.66 0.82 -0.98
C LEU A 2 -4.18 0.89 -0.59
N THR A 3 -3.81 1.84 0.24
CA THR A 3 -2.48 1.93 0.85
C THR A 3 -2.59 1.96 2.38
N ILE A 4 -1.61 1.40 3.08
CA ILE A 4 -1.50 1.43 4.54
C ILE A 4 -0.07 1.77 4.96
N GLU A 5 0.14 2.11 6.23
CA GLU A 5 1.48 2.18 6.80
C GLU A 5 2.19 0.83 6.62
N PRO A 6 3.48 0.80 6.29
CA PRO A 6 4.14 -0.43 5.87
C PRO A 6 4.39 -1.39 7.05
N MET A 7 4.32 -2.70 6.80
CA MET A 7 4.46 -3.74 7.83
C MET A 7 5.88 -4.17 8.13
N ASP A 8 6.84 -3.86 7.25
CA ASP A 8 8.26 -4.23 7.35
C ASP A 8 9.04 -3.40 8.39
N GLU A 9 8.42 -2.35 8.94
CA GLU A 9 8.97 -1.57 10.05
C GLU A 9 8.58 -2.18 11.41
N GLU A 10 9.45 -3.02 11.98
CA GLU A 10 9.12 -3.75 13.22
C GLU A 10 9.18 -2.89 14.49
N GLN A 11 9.99 -1.84 14.53
CA GLN A 11 10.26 -1.05 15.74
C GLN A 11 9.39 0.21 15.87
N VAL A 12 8.22 0.24 15.23
CA VAL A 12 7.29 1.39 15.29
C VAL A 12 6.32 1.28 16.45
N SER A 13 6.14 2.38 17.18
CA SER A 13 5.27 2.44 18.37
C SER A 13 3.81 2.10 18.07
N ASN A 14 3.35 2.28 16.84
CA ASN A 14 1.99 2.00 16.40
C ASN A 14 1.80 0.63 15.72
N ARG A 15 2.77 -0.30 15.80
CA ARG A 15 2.73 -1.61 15.12
C ARG A 15 1.45 -2.42 15.39
N ALA A 16 0.96 -2.43 16.63
CA ALA A 16 -0.27 -3.14 16.97
C ALA A 16 -1.51 -2.59 16.22
N GLN A 17 -1.56 -1.27 16.00
CA GLN A 17 -2.62 -0.63 15.22
C GLN A 17 -2.50 -0.95 13.73
N ARG A 18 -1.26 -0.94 13.21
CA ARG A 18 -0.93 -1.35 11.84
C ARG A 18 -1.42 -2.77 11.54
N LEU A 19 -1.13 -3.73 12.42
CA LEU A 19 -1.60 -5.12 12.31
C LEU A 19 -3.13 -5.24 12.36
N LYS A 20 -3.80 -4.49 13.24
CA LYS A 20 -5.26 -4.49 13.32
C LYS A 20 -5.90 -4.01 12.02
N ARG A 21 -5.30 -2.97 11.40
CA ARG A 21 -5.75 -2.42 10.13
C ARG A 21 -5.52 -3.40 8.98
N LEU A 22 -4.35 -4.04 8.92
CA LEU A 22 -4.07 -5.09 7.93
C LEU A 22 -5.08 -6.24 8.05
N ALA A 23 -5.26 -6.80 9.24
CA ALA A 23 -6.18 -7.92 9.46
C ALA A 23 -7.65 -7.55 9.11
N PHE A 24 -8.04 -6.29 9.32
CA PHE A 24 -9.35 -5.81 8.86
C PHE A 24 -9.46 -5.86 7.34
N TYR A 25 -8.47 -5.35 6.60
CA TYR A 25 -8.51 -5.36 5.14
C TYR A 25 -8.40 -6.76 4.55
N GLU A 26 -7.56 -7.63 5.12
CA GLU A 26 -7.44 -9.03 4.69
C GLU A 26 -8.76 -9.78 4.80
N ARG A 27 -9.51 -9.57 5.88
CA ARG A 27 -10.87 -10.11 6.04
C ARG A 27 -11.86 -9.61 4.99
N ASN A 28 -11.58 -8.47 4.37
CA ASN A 28 -12.38 -7.89 3.28
C ASN A 28 -11.81 -8.21 1.89
N GLY A 29 -10.94 -9.22 1.78
CA GLY A 29 -10.42 -9.72 0.50
C GLY A 29 -9.23 -8.94 -0.06
N TYR A 30 -8.69 -7.98 0.69
CA TYR A 30 -7.45 -7.30 0.33
C TYR A 30 -6.24 -8.14 0.70
N GLN A 31 -5.13 -7.88 0.04
CA GLN A 31 -3.87 -8.55 0.28
C GLN A 31 -2.74 -7.55 0.14
N ALA A 32 -1.82 -7.58 1.09
CA ALA A 32 -0.64 -6.73 1.06
C ALA A 32 0.35 -7.24 0.00
N LEU A 33 0.83 -6.32 -0.83
CA LEU A 33 1.93 -6.55 -1.75
C LEU A 33 3.24 -6.10 -1.12
N ASN A 34 4.35 -6.72 -1.51
CA ASN A 34 5.69 -6.17 -1.25
C ASN A 34 6.02 -5.04 -2.23
N HIS A 35 5.05 -4.17 -2.50
CA HIS A 35 5.21 -2.98 -3.33
C HIS A 35 4.80 -1.77 -2.50
N PHE A 36 5.57 -0.71 -2.64
CA PHE A 36 5.43 0.49 -1.83
C PHE A 36 5.16 1.71 -2.70
N TYR A 37 4.52 2.69 -2.09
CA TYR A 37 4.19 3.97 -2.66
C TYR A 37 4.71 5.07 -1.73
N PHE A 38 5.21 6.16 -2.31
CA PHE A 38 5.85 7.24 -1.56
C PHE A 38 5.12 8.57 -1.79
N GLU A 39 4.70 9.22 -0.69
CA GLU A 39 4.19 10.59 -0.69
C GLU A 39 5.22 11.50 -0.04
N GLY A 40 6.11 12.07 -0.86
CA GLY A 40 7.25 12.83 -0.36
C GLY A 40 8.21 11.94 0.43
N THR A 41 8.23 12.10 1.75
CA THR A 41 9.03 11.27 2.68
C THR A 41 8.23 10.15 3.33
N GLU A 42 6.91 10.13 3.17
CA GLU A 42 6.05 9.11 3.75
C GLU A 42 6.00 7.90 2.83
N ARG A 43 6.11 6.71 3.41
CA ARG A 43 6.07 5.43 2.69
C ARG A 43 4.83 4.65 3.10
N TYR A 44 4.19 4.04 2.11
CA TYR A 44 3.00 3.23 2.28
C TYR A 44 3.12 1.92 1.54
N GLN A 45 2.50 0.87 2.06
CA GLN A 45 2.39 -0.43 1.43
C GLN A 45 1.07 -0.56 0.68
N ILE A 46 1.11 -1.14 -0.51
CA ILE A 46 -0.06 -1.29 -1.38
C ILE A 46 -0.84 -2.55 -0.99
N LEU A 47 -2.18 -2.44 -0.95
CA LEU A 47 -3.10 -3.56 -0.93
C LEU A 47 -3.96 -3.63 -2.19
N ILE A 48 -4.12 -4.84 -2.69
CA ILE A 48 -4.97 -5.17 -3.84
C ILE A 48 -6.00 -6.24 -3.48
N THR A 49 -7.10 -6.26 -4.22
CA THR A 49 -8.11 -7.35 -4.16
C THR A 49 -7.97 -8.32 -5.33
N ASP A 50 -7.34 -7.88 -6.43
CA ASP A 50 -7.18 -8.65 -7.66
C ASP A 50 -5.69 -8.86 -7.97
N ARG A 51 -5.22 -10.11 -7.80
CA ARG A 51 -3.84 -10.53 -8.06
C ARG A 51 -3.45 -10.52 -9.54
N SER A 52 -4.40 -10.42 -10.46
CA SER A 52 -4.11 -10.40 -11.89
C SER A 52 -3.63 -9.02 -12.39
N LEU A 53 -3.73 -7.99 -11.55
CA LEU A 53 -3.25 -6.65 -11.86
C LEU A 53 -1.75 -6.65 -12.13
N SER A 54 -1.36 -6.13 -13.30
CA SER A 54 0.03 -5.86 -13.62
C SER A 54 0.55 -4.66 -12.81
N LEU A 55 1.87 -4.58 -12.64
CA LEU A 55 2.51 -3.43 -12.00
C LEU A 55 2.16 -2.11 -12.71
N ASP A 56 2.19 -2.08 -14.04
CA ASP A 56 1.79 -0.89 -14.80
C ASP A 56 0.36 -0.43 -14.48
N THR A 57 -0.56 -1.38 -14.30
CA THR A 57 -1.95 -1.07 -13.94
C THR A 57 -2.03 -0.50 -12.53
N ILE A 58 -1.27 -1.07 -11.58
CA ILE A 58 -1.14 -0.58 -10.21
C ILE A 58 -0.58 0.85 -10.20
N GLU A 59 0.48 1.13 -10.93
CA GLU A 59 1.07 2.47 -11.03
C GLU A 59 0.08 3.48 -11.61
N GLN A 60 -0.62 3.14 -12.70
CA GLN A 60 -1.62 4.01 -13.30
C GLN A 60 -2.78 4.31 -12.35
N ASP A 61 -3.26 3.31 -11.62
CA ASP A 61 -4.36 3.50 -10.68
C ASP A 61 -3.94 4.29 -9.44
N LEU A 62 -2.68 4.17 -8.99
CA LEU A 62 -2.12 5.02 -7.94
C LEU A 62 -2.03 6.47 -8.43
N ALA A 63 -1.50 6.69 -9.64
CA ALA A 63 -1.40 8.02 -10.22
C ALA A 63 -2.78 8.69 -10.32
N LYS A 64 -3.83 7.95 -10.71
CA LYS A 64 -5.22 8.46 -10.74
C LYS A 64 -5.74 8.79 -9.34
N THR A 65 -5.50 7.91 -8.38
CA THR A 65 -6.00 8.05 -6.99
C THR A 65 -5.41 9.29 -6.32
N PHE A 66 -4.14 9.61 -6.60
CA PHE A 66 -3.41 10.72 -5.98
C PHE A 66 -3.15 11.91 -6.93
N LEU A 67 -3.90 12.01 -8.04
CA LEU A 67 -3.84 13.08 -9.05
C LEU A 67 -2.43 13.34 -9.62
N GLY A 68 -1.58 12.31 -9.68
CA GLY A 68 -0.23 12.37 -10.24
C GLY A 68 0.73 13.33 -9.52
N ARG A 69 0.40 13.76 -8.29
CA ARG A 69 1.21 14.76 -7.55
C ARG A 69 2.41 14.18 -6.83
N TYR A 70 2.50 12.86 -6.69
CA TYR A 70 3.53 12.19 -5.92
C TYR A 70 4.23 11.13 -6.78
N GLY A 71 5.57 11.12 -6.71
CA GLY A 71 6.41 10.22 -7.49
C GLY A 71 6.22 8.78 -7.03
N ILE A 72 5.74 7.93 -7.94
CA ILE A 72 5.62 6.50 -7.69
C ILE A 72 7.01 5.87 -7.84
N LYS A 73 7.48 5.20 -6.80
CA LYS A 73 8.63 4.31 -6.84
C LYS A 73 8.19 2.93 -6.38
N VAL A 74 8.05 2.03 -7.33
CA VAL A 74 7.85 0.60 -7.08
C VAL A 74 9.25 -0.02 -7.01
N ASP A 75 9.58 -0.62 -5.87
CA ASP A 75 10.83 -1.40 -5.66
C ASP A 75 10.56 -2.88 -5.95
#